data_AF-A0A958RZD7-F1
#
_entry.id   AF-A0A958RZD7-F1
#
_cell.length_a   1.000
_cell.length_b   1.000
_cell.length_c   1.000
_cell.angle_alpha   90.00
_cell.angle_beta   90.00
_cell.angle_gamma   90.00
#
_symmetry.space_group_name_H-M   'P 1'
#
loop_
_entity.id
_entity.type
_entity.pdbx_description
1 polymer ?
#
loop_
_entity_poly.entity_id
_entity_poly.type
_entity_poly.pdbx_seq_one_letter_code
_entity_poly.pdbx_strand_id
1 'polypeptide(L)'
;MKLKTFLILFVITFAFSSCRKEEREFIQTPDEEILEANTNIAALIKRTASNDGSLDNIVDRANCFDIAFPYTVNVNGVEIDVNSASDYAVIECVFDQSEIDNNLNIEFPITIVLSDYSEVTIATLAEFESYTDSCNGENEYDDDIECIDFIFPIEASIFNPNNELLETITIENDNQLFDFIDDLDEDNITTLNFPLTLILFDNSEFVINNFDELEIVIDYSINLCDEDDDYDYSDDDCDDCTISEIENLLTSCPNWNVNRLKRNAIDYDNAYYNYDFNFFSDGTMSVYWSSTTTYGTWIASGSGNNLEIIIDVPALPLCNNNWILQEIKNCTDTTEVNFIVGDDDRLQYFNNCN
;
A
#
# COMPACT_ATOMS: atom_id res chain seq x y z
N MET A 1 -66.01 -54.30 27.92
CA MET A 1 -65.46 -53.35 26.93
C MET A 1 -64.29 -52.51 27.44
N LYS A 2 -64.22 -52.12 28.73
CA LYS A 2 -63.17 -51.19 29.24
C LYS A 2 -61.72 -51.69 29.20
N LEU A 3 -61.47 -53.00 29.35
CA LEU A 3 -60.10 -53.55 29.39
C LEU A 3 -59.45 -53.67 27.98
N LYS A 4 -60.26 -53.96 26.94
CA LYS A 4 -59.75 -54.03 25.55
C LYS A 4 -59.40 -52.65 25.00
N THR A 5 -60.13 -51.61 25.39
CA THR A 5 -59.84 -50.22 24.98
C THR A 5 -58.55 -49.70 25.63
N PHE A 6 -58.25 -50.09 26.88
CA PHE A 6 -57.02 -49.70 27.56
C PHE A 6 -55.76 -50.38 26.98
N LEU A 7 -55.89 -51.64 26.55
CA LEU A 7 -54.80 -52.37 25.90
C LEU A 7 -54.45 -51.77 24.53
N ILE A 8 -55.45 -51.34 23.75
CA ILE A 8 -55.23 -50.69 22.45
C ILE A 8 -54.54 -49.33 22.63
N LEU A 9 -54.89 -48.57 23.67
CA LEU A 9 -54.27 -47.27 23.95
C LEU A 9 -52.79 -47.39 24.41
N PHE A 10 -52.45 -48.47 25.13
CA PHE A 10 -51.08 -48.75 25.58
C PHE A 10 -50.17 -49.24 24.44
N VAL A 11 -50.73 -49.95 23.45
CA VAL A 11 -49.97 -50.41 22.26
C VAL A 11 -49.72 -49.25 21.28
N ILE A 12 -50.67 -48.31 21.16
CA ILE A 12 -50.50 -47.12 20.31
C ILE A 12 -49.46 -46.15 20.87
N THR A 13 -49.32 -46.06 22.20
CA THR A 13 -48.33 -45.18 22.85
C THR A 13 -46.89 -45.68 22.72
N PHE A 14 -46.66 -47.00 22.59
CA PHE A 14 -45.33 -47.55 22.30
C PHE A 14 -44.91 -47.43 20.82
N ALA A 15 -45.87 -47.27 19.90
CA ALA A 15 -45.61 -47.16 18.46
C ALA A 15 -45.09 -45.78 18.00
N PHE A 16 -45.10 -44.78 18.89
CA PHE A 16 -44.55 -43.44 18.62
C PHE A 16 -43.19 -43.18 19.28
N SER A 17 -42.47 -44.23 19.71
CA SER A 17 -41.04 -44.12 20.00
C SER A 17 -40.27 -44.01 18.67
N SER A 18 -40.33 -42.82 18.06
CA SER A 18 -39.42 -42.46 16.97
C SER A 18 -38.02 -42.33 17.58
N CYS A 19 -37.26 -43.42 17.59
CA CYS A 19 -35.81 -43.31 17.63
C CYS A 19 -35.41 -42.66 16.32
N ARG A 20 -35.17 -41.35 16.33
CA ARG A 20 -34.55 -40.64 15.21
C ARG A 20 -33.20 -41.31 14.97
N LYS A 21 -33.11 -42.18 13.96
CA LYS A 21 -31.87 -42.79 13.52
C LYS A 21 -31.27 -41.83 12.51
N GLU A 22 -30.72 -40.72 13.00
CA GLU A 22 -29.85 -39.91 12.16
C GLU A 22 -28.53 -40.65 12.07
N GLU A 23 -28.28 -41.27 10.93
CA GLU A 23 -26.91 -41.42 10.47
C GLU A 23 -26.41 -39.99 10.22
N ARG A 24 -25.68 -39.43 11.20
CA ARG A 24 -24.79 -38.31 10.92
C ARG A 24 -23.67 -38.92 10.07
N GLU A 25 -23.73 -38.77 8.76
CA GLU A 25 -22.51 -38.89 7.96
C GLU A 25 -21.58 -37.81 8.50
N PHE A 26 -20.52 -38.24 9.19
CA PHE A 26 -19.45 -37.35 9.63
C PHE A 26 -18.63 -37.07 8.38
N ILE A 27 -19.01 -36.02 7.65
CA ILE A 27 -18.14 -35.44 6.65
C ILE A 27 -17.06 -34.74 7.46
N GLN A 28 -15.89 -35.38 7.57
CA GLN A 28 -14.70 -34.68 8.06
C GLN A 28 -14.40 -33.57 7.06
N THR A 29 -14.20 -32.36 7.58
CA THR A 29 -13.50 -31.32 6.84
C THR A 29 -12.17 -31.93 6.35
N PRO A 30 -11.82 -31.77 5.07
CA PRO A 30 -10.51 -32.17 4.58
C PRO A 30 -9.41 -31.58 5.46
N ASP A 31 -8.36 -32.36 5.73
CA ASP A 31 -7.25 -31.88 6.57
C ASP A 31 -6.61 -30.60 5.98
N GLU A 32 -6.64 -30.46 4.65
CA GLU A 32 -6.17 -29.31 3.85
C GLU A 32 -7.03 -28.02 4.02
N GLU A 33 -8.15 -28.11 4.73
CA GLU A 33 -9.09 -27.01 5.01
C GLU A 33 -9.19 -26.70 6.51
N ILE A 34 -8.34 -27.29 7.35
CA ILE A 34 -8.28 -27.02 8.79
C ILE A 34 -7.10 -26.11 9.09
N LEU A 35 -7.38 -24.99 9.77
CA LEU A 35 -6.39 -24.06 10.27
C LEU A 35 -6.07 -24.39 11.73
N GLU A 36 -4.87 -24.90 11.98
CA GLU A 36 -4.40 -25.22 13.33
C GLU A 36 -3.43 -24.15 13.84
N ALA A 37 -3.53 -23.81 15.12
CA ALA A 37 -2.57 -22.93 15.79
C ALA A 37 -1.15 -23.50 15.72
N ASN A 38 -0.13 -22.62 15.75
CA ASN A 38 1.29 -23.00 15.74
C ASN A 38 1.74 -23.80 14.50
N THR A 39 1.00 -23.73 13.38
CA THR A 39 1.40 -24.29 12.09
C THR A 39 2.16 -23.27 11.23
N ASN A 40 2.86 -23.75 10.19
CA ASN A 40 3.54 -22.87 9.25
C ASN A 40 2.55 -21.93 8.55
N ILE A 41 1.41 -22.48 8.09
CA ILE A 41 0.39 -21.66 7.43
C ILE A 41 -0.23 -20.61 8.35
N ALA A 42 -0.47 -20.91 9.63
CA ALA A 42 -0.93 -19.91 10.58
C ALA A 42 0.12 -18.80 10.76
N ALA A 43 1.41 -19.15 10.86
CA ALA A 43 2.48 -18.16 10.93
C ALA A 43 2.54 -17.30 9.66
N LEU A 44 2.44 -17.90 8.46
CA LEU A 44 2.43 -17.17 7.20
C LEU A 44 1.26 -16.18 7.10
N ILE A 45 0.03 -16.63 7.42
CA ILE A 45 -1.14 -15.73 7.41
C ILE A 45 -0.94 -14.59 8.39
N LYS A 46 -0.40 -14.88 9.59
CA LYS A 46 -0.14 -13.85 10.60
C LYS A 46 0.87 -12.81 10.14
N ARG A 47 1.95 -13.23 9.48
CA ARG A 47 3.01 -12.35 8.94
C ARG A 47 2.51 -11.53 7.75
N THR A 48 1.65 -12.10 6.90
CA THR A 48 0.99 -11.35 5.83
C THR A 48 -0.01 -10.32 6.37
N ALA A 49 -0.60 -10.58 7.54
CA ALA A 49 -1.59 -9.69 8.14
C ALA A 49 -0.99 -8.75 9.21
N SER A 50 0.33 -8.75 9.45
CA SER A 50 0.93 -7.85 10.43
C SER A 50 0.98 -6.42 9.93
N ASN A 51 1.04 -5.48 10.88
CA ASN A 51 1.31 -4.10 10.54
C ASN A 51 2.81 -3.96 10.25
N ASP A 52 3.15 -3.74 8.98
CA ASP A 52 4.52 -3.58 8.53
C ASP A 52 5.20 -2.37 9.21
N GLY A 53 4.66 -1.18 8.97
CA GLY A 53 5.18 0.06 9.56
C GLY A 53 6.19 0.80 8.67
N SER A 54 6.43 0.35 7.44
CA SER A 54 7.24 1.09 6.46
C SER A 54 6.56 2.37 5.93
N LEU A 55 5.24 2.47 6.03
CA LEU A 55 4.42 3.49 5.36
C LEU A 55 4.83 4.93 5.70
N ASP A 56 5.39 5.17 6.90
CA ASP A 56 5.81 6.48 7.37
C ASP A 56 7.31 6.62 7.66
N ASN A 57 8.13 5.77 7.03
CA ASN A 57 9.60 5.83 7.05
C ASN A 57 10.16 7.22 6.70
N ILE A 58 9.47 8.00 5.86
CA ILE A 58 9.82 9.41 5.55
C ILE A 58 9.84 10.31 6.79
N VAL A 59 9.07 9.96 7.83
CA VAL A 59 8.92 10.69 9.08
C VAL A 59 9.80 10.12 10.19
N ASP A 60 9.69 8.83 10.46
CA ASP A 60 10.26 8.22 11.66
C ASP A 60 11.56 7.47 11.45
N ARG A 61 11.84 7.05 10.20
CA ARG A 61 12.95 6.19 9.82
C ARG A 61 12.93 4.88 10.61
N ALA A 62 11.76 4.26 10.71
CA ALA A 62 11.54 3.02 11.43
C ALA A 62 10.53 2.14 10.70
N ASN A 63 10.98 0.99 10.24
CA ASN A 63 10.20 0.06 9.42
C ASN A 63 9.45 -1.00 10.24
N CYS A 64 9.07 -0.72 11.48
CA CYS A 64 8.53 -1.76 12.36
C CYS A 64 7.32 -1.34 13.18
N PHE A 65 6.83 -0.11 12.95
CA PHE A 65 5.62 0.47 13.51
C PHE A 65 5.27 1.73 12.71
N ASP A 66 3.99 2.11 12.71
CA ASP A 66 3.58 3.41 12.13
C ASP A 66 3.33 4.46 13.21
N ILE A 67 3.39 5.75 12.87
CA ILE A 67 2.78 6.82 13.66
C ILE A 67 1.30 6.99 13.30
N ALA A 68 0.42 6.77 14.28
CA ALA A 68 -1.02 6.95 14.12
C ALA A 68 -1.39 8.42 13.86
N PHE A 69 -2.17 8.68 12.81
CA PHE A 69 -2.71 10.01 12.52
C PHE A 69 -3.71 10.49 13.59
N PRO A 70 -3.81 11.82 13.84
CA PRO A 70 -2.97 12.88 13.28
C PRO A 70 -1.79 13.23 14.19
N TYR A 71 -0.72 13.74 13.59
CA TYR A 71 0.44 14.29 14.29
C TYR A 71 1.02 15.50 13.54
N THR A 72 1.95 16.22 14.17
CA THR A 72 2.57 17.42 13.59
C THR A 72 4.08 17.23 13.54
N VAL A 73 4.67 17.63 12.42
CA VAL A 73 6.13 17.61 12.20
C VAL A 73 6.63 18.99 11.81
N ASN A 74 7.90 19.25 12.11
CA ASN A 74 8.63 20.40 11.61
C ASN A 74 9.73 19.92 10.66
N VAL A 75 9.56 20.18 9.37
CA VAL A 75 10.46 19.79 8.29
C VAL A 75 11.17 21.04 7.79
N ASN A 76 12.49 21.13 7.96
CA ASN A 76 13.30 22.29 7.56
C ASN A 76 12.74 23.66 8.03
N GLY A 77 12.06 23.70 9.18
CA GLY A 77 11.43 24.91 9.72
C GLY A 77 9.99 25.16 9.28
N VAL A 78 9.42 24.31 8.40
CA VAL A 78 8.01 24.32 7.99
C VAL A 78 7.22 23.36 8.88
N GLU A 79 6.16 23.86 9.51
CA GLU A 79 5.24 23.06 10.31
C GLU A 79 4.19 22.42 9.39
N ILE A 80 4.02 21.10 9.49
CA ILE A 80 3.09 20.30 8.68
C ILE A 80 2.23 19.47 9.63
N ASP A 81 0.91 19.59 9.49
CA ASP A 81 -0.07 18.73 10.16
C ASP A 81 -0.33 17.50 9.28
N VAL A 82 0.13 16.34 9.72
CA VAL A 82 -0.04 15.06 9.02
C VAL A 82 -1.32 14.40 9.52
N ASN A 83 -2.34 14.36 8.66
CA ASN A 83 -3.65 13.79 8.98
C ASN A 83 -3.94 12.50 8.22
N SER A 84 -3.13 12.19 7.19
CA SER A 84 -3.25 11.02 6.33
C SER A 84 -1.97 10.78 5.54
N ALA A 85 -1.83 9.58 4.95
CA ALA A 85 -0.68 9.22 4.13
C ALA A 85 -0.45 10.17 2.93
N SER A 86 -1.51 10.81 2.40
CA SER A 86 -1.34 11.80 1.32
C SER A 86 -0.57 13.05 1.74
N ASP A 87 -0.43 13.32 3.04
CA ASP A 87 0.35 14.45 3.55
C ASP A 87 1.88 14.18 3.48
N TYR A 88 2.32 12.94 3.25
CA TYR A 88 3.73 12.60 3.06
C TYR A 88 4.34 13.24 1.81
N ALA A 89 3.57 13.34 0.72
CA ALA A 89 3.97 14.09 -0.46
C ALA A 89 4.31 15.56 -0.14
N VAL A 90 3.69 16.16 0.90
CA VAL A 90 4.02 17.52 1.33
C VAL A 90 5.35 17.57 2.08
N ILE A 91 5.66 16.55 2.88
CA ILE A 91 6.94 16.42 3.60
C ILE A 91 8.08 16.28 2.59
N GLU A 92 7.92 15.37 1.63
CA GLU A 92 8.86 15.13 0.54
C GLU A 92 9.15 16.42 -0.25
N CYS A 93 8.10 17.14 -0.65
CA CYS A 93 8.21 18.45 -1.31
C CYS A 93 9.02 19.48 -0.51
N VAL A 94 9.07 19.39 0.82
CA VAL A 94 9.90 20.29 1.65
C VAL A 94 11.35 19.83 1.71
N PHE A 95 11.62 18.52 1.68
CA PHE A 95 12.99 18.00 1.55
C PHE A 95 13.61 18.38 0.21
N ASP A 96 12.88 18.26 -0.90
CA ASP A 96 13.41 18.51 -2.25
C ASP A 96 13.79 19.95 -2.55
N GLN A 97 13.30 20.90 -1.74
CA GLN A 97 13.68 22.30 -1.85
C GLN A 97 15.17 22.54 -1.54
N SER A 98 15.85 21.57 -0.92
CA SER A 98 17.24 21.67 -0.50
C SER A 98 17.97 20.33 -0.65
N GLU A 99 19.00 20.26 -1.50
CA GLU A 99 19.85 19.06 -1.62
C GLU A 99 20.73 18.78 -0.37
N ILE A 100 20.55 19.53 0.73
CA ILE A 100 21.43 19.49 1.92
C ILE A 100 20.64 19.45 3.23
N ASP A 101 19.40 19.94 3.27
CA ASP A 101 18.66 20.11 4.53
C ASP A 101 17.54 19.06 4.61
N ASN A 102 17.76 18.03 5.43
CA ASN A 102 16.80 16.94 5.64
C ASN A 102 16.44 16.84 7.13
N ASN A 103 16.25 17.98 7.80
CA ASN A 103 15.94 18.02 9.22
C ASN A 103 14.43 17.88 9.45
N LEU A 104 14.01 16.81 10.13
CA LEU A 104 12.63 16.58 10.57
C LEU A 104 12.60 16.45 12.09
N ASN A 105 11.63 17.13 12.72
CA ASN A 105 11.37 16.98 14.15
C ASN A 105 9.88 16.71 14.37
N ILE A 106 9.56 15.66 15.12
CA ILE A 106 8.19 15.31 15.48
C ILE A 106 7.76 16.12 16.72
N GLU A 107 6.53 16.66 16.70
CA GLU A 107 5.92 17.29 17.87
C GLU A 107 5.21 16.25 18.75
N PHE A 108 5.74 16.04 19.94
CA PHE A 108 5.16 15.11 20.92
C PHE A 108 4.04 15.76 21.75
N PRO A 109 3.05 14.97 22.22
CA PRO A 109 2.96 13.50 22.13
C PRO A 109 2.40 13.00 20.80
N ILE A 110 2.81 11.78 20.43
CA ILE A 110 2.26 11.01 19.30
C ILE A 110 1.79 9.62 19.79
N THR A 111 1.09 8.89 18.94
CA THR A 111 0.77 7.47 19.16
C THR A 111 1.44 6.66 18.05
N ILE A 112 2.10 5.57 18.40
CA ILE A 112 2.61 4.59 17.42
C ILE A 112 1.73 3.35 17.42
N VAL A 113 1.67 2.63 16.30
CA VAL A 113 0.97 1.37 16.07
C VAL A 113 2.02 0.30 15.79
N LEU A 114 2.17 -0.67 16.69
CA LEU A 114 3.17 -1.74 16.54
C LEU A 114 2.70 -2.81 15.55
N SER A 115 3.57 -3.76 15.21
CA SER A 115 3.27 -4.88 14.30
C SER A 115 2.08 -5.76 14.68
N ASP A 116 1.72 -5.76 15.97
CA ASP A 116 0.53 -6.43 16.51
C ASP A 116 -0.70 -5.51 16.62
N TYR A 117 -0.69 -4.37 15.93
CA TYR A 117 -1.69 -3.30 15.99
C TYR A 117 -1.91 -2.68 17.37
N SER A 118 -1.07 -2.99 18.36
CA SER A 118 -1.17 -2.35 19.67
C SER A 118 -0.69 -0.91 19.61
N GLU A 119 -1.46 -0.01 20.24
CA GLU A 119 -1.14 1.41 20.25
C GLU A 119 -0.35 1.80 21.50
N VAL A 120 0.72 2.58 21.31
CA VAL A 120 1.52 3.15 22.39
C VAL A 120 1.60 4.66 22.26
N THR A 121 1.21 5.39 23.31
CA THR A 121 1.42 6.85 23.36
C THR A 121 2.86 7.17 23.75
N ILE A 122 3.56 7.91 22.90
CA ILE A 122 4.92 8.37 23.08
C ILE A 122 4.92 9.85 23.47
N ALA A 123 5.49 10.19 24.63
CA ALA A 123 5.43 11.54 25.18
C ALA A 123 6.67 12.38 24.87
N THR A 124 7.79 11.75 24.48
CA THR A 124 9.07 12.44 24.26
C THR A 124 9.91 11.77 23.17
N LEU A 125 10.81 12.55 22.56
CA LEU A 125 11.80 12.05 21.61
C LEU A 125 12.64 10.88 22.16
N ALA A 126 13.02 10.91 23.43
CA ALA A 126 13.83 9.84 24.01
C ALA A 126 13.06 8.52 24.18
N GLU A 127 11.73 8.58 24.34
CA GLU A 127 10.89 7.38 24.32
C GLU A 127 10.76 6.86 22.89
N PHE A 128 10.55 7.76 21.93
CA PHE A 128 10.48 7.44 20.51
C PHE A 128 11.77 6.76 19.98
N GLU A 129 12.93 7.37 20.24
CA GLU A 129 14.24 6.82 19.87
C GLU A 129 14.46 5.41 20.43
N SER A 130 13.84 5.05 21.57
CA SER A 130 13.96 3.70 22.12
C SER A 130 13.17 2.64 21.36
N TYR A 131 12.14 3.05 20.61
CA TYR A 131 11.39 2.19 19.69
C TYR A 131 12.10 2.10 18.34
N THR A 132 12.51 3.24 17.75
CA THR A 132 13.24 3.25 16.46
C THR A 132 14.55 2.46 16.55
N ASP A 133 15.30 2.58 17.66
CA ASP A 133 16.56 1.82 17.89
C ASP A 133 16.33 0.29 17.99
N SER A 134 15.08 -0.16 18.11
CA SER A 134 14.71 -1.57 18.18
C SER A 134 14.21 -2.16 16.87
N CYS A 135 13.92 -1.31 15.87
CA CYS A 135 13.62 -1.77 14.52
C CYS A 135 14.87 -2.33 13.83
N ASN A 136 14.66 -3.09 12.76
CA ASN A 136 15.74 -3.51 11.89
C ASN A 136 16.29 -2.29 11.12
N GLY A 137 17.48 -2.44 10.54
CA GLY A 137 18.04 -1.37 9.71
C GLY A 137 17.46 -1.39 8.30
N GLU A 138 17.75 -0.37 7.50
CA GLU A 138 17.36 -0.27 6.08
C GLU A 138 17.63 -1.57 5.30
N ASN A 139 16.64 -2.03 4.52
CA ASN A 139 16.74 -3.19 3.62
C ASN A 139 17.16 -4.50 4.32
N GLU A 140 16.75 -4.71 5.56
CA GLU A 140 17.04 -5.92 6.31
C GLU A 140 15.80 -6.80 6.40
N TYR A 141 15.91 -8.02 5.88
CA TYR A 141 14.88 -9.06 5.99
C TYR A 141 14.23 -9.09 7.37
N ASP A 142 12.94 -8.80 7.44
CA ASP A 142 12.16 -8.81 8.66
C ASP A 142 11.18 -9.99 8.69
N ASP A 143 10.21 -9.87 9.60
CA ASP A 143 9.31 -10.96 9.95
C ASP A 143 7.95 -10.82 9.26
N ASP A 144 7.66 -9.77 8.52
CA ASP A 144 6.41 -9.54 7.81
C ASP A 144 6.49 -10.02 6.35
N ILE A 145 5.39 -9.85 5.62
CA ILE A 145 5.23 -10.28 4.22
C ILE A 145 4.34 -9.23 3.53
N GLU A 146 4.93 -8.25 2.86
CA GLU A 146 4.14 -7.22 2.14
C GLU A 146 3.84 -7.59 0.68
N CYS A 147 4.63 -8.47 0.05
CA CYS A 147 4.49 -8.73 -1.39
C CYS A 147 3.17 -9.41 -1.82
N ILE A 148 2.29 -9.73 -0.87
CA ILE A 148 0.99 -10.35 -1.10
C ILE A 148 0.02 -9.98 0.02
N ASP A 149 -1.21 -9.64 -0.36
CA ASP A 149 -2.28 -9.25 0.57
C ASP A 149 -3.55 -10.09 0.40
N PHE A 150 -4.36 -10.12 1.45
CA PHE A 150 -5.70 -10.70 1.41
C PHE A 150 -6.74 -9.68 0.92
N ILE A 151 -7.64 -10.12 0.03
CA ILE A 151 -8.84 -9.34 -0.28
C ILE A 151 -9.94 -9.66 0.73
N PHE A 152 -10.30 -8.67 1.54
CA PHE A 152 -11.38 -8.73 2.50
C PHE A 152 -12.77 -8.46 1.87
N PRO A 153 -13.86 -8.97 2.48
CA PRO A 153 -13.90 -9.71 3.74
C PRO A 153 -13.63 -11.21 3.59
N ILE A 154 -13.08 -11.83 4.64
CA ILE A 154 -12.88 -13.28 4.77
C ILE A 154 -13.88 -13.82 5.80
N GLU A 155 -14.61 -14.89 5.46
CA GLU A 155 -15.44 -15.60 6.42
C GLU A 155 -14.68 -16.78 7.02
N ALA A 156 -14.72 -16.94 8.34
CA ALA A 156 -14.15 -18.08 9.04
C ALA A 156 -15.21 -18.82 9.87
N SER A 157 -15.04 -20.13 10.03
CA SER A 157 -15.91 -20.96 10.87
C SER A 157 -15.09 -21.65 11.95
N ILE A 158 -15.56 -21.54 13.20
CA ILE A 158 -14.93 -22.10 14.39
C ILE A 158 -15.88 -23.12 15.01
N PHE A 159 -15.45 -24.38 15.09
CA PHE A 159 -16.21 -25.45 15.71
C PHE A 159 -15.54 -25.93 16.99
N ASN A 160 -16.24 -25.83 18.12
CA ASN A 160 -15.76 -26.33 19.41
C ASN A 160 -16.29 -27.76 19.66
N PRO A 161 -15.44 -28.80 19.63
CA PRO A 161 -15.87 -30.19 19.78
C PRO A 161 -16.38 -30.52 21.19
N ASN A 162 -16.01 -29.74 22.21
CA ASN A 162 -16.39 -30.00 23.60
C ASN A 162 -17.85 -29.65 23.90
N ASN A 163 -18.39 -28.64 23.22
CA ASN A 163 -19.77 -28.17 23.43
C ASN A 163 -20.66 -28.24 22.16
N GLU A 164 -20.13 -28.73 21.05
CA GLU A 164 -20.79 -28.81 19.73
C GLU A 164 -21.28 -27.44 19.22
N LEU A 165 -20.61 -26.35 19.60
CA LEU A 165 -20.91 -25.00 19.12
C LEU A 165 -20.17 -24.71 17.81
N LEU A 166 -20.90 -24.16 16.84
CA LEU A 166 -20.36 -23.61 15.60
C LEU A 166 -20.56 -22.10 15.61
N GLU A 167 -19.49 -21.37 15.39
CA GLU A 167 -19.45 -19.93 15.24
C GLU A 167 -18.94 -19.57 13.84
N THR A 168 -19.46 -18.49 13.28
CA THR A 168 -18.98 -17.94 12.01
C THR A 168 -18.67 -16.48 12.24
N ILE A 169 -17.49 -16.06 11.82
CA ILE A 169 -17.02 -14.68 11.93
C ILE A 169 -16.72 -14.13 10.54
N THR A 170 -16.77 -12.82 10.41
CA THR A 170 -16.36 -12.08 9.23
C THR A 170 -15.18 -11.21 9.63
N ILE A 171 -14.08 -11.35 8.90
CA ILE A 171 -12.82 -10.64 9.07
C ILE A 171 -12.79 -9.58 7.97
N GLU A 172 -12.65 -8.31 8.35
CA GLU A 172 -12.85 -7.16 7.46
C GLU A 172 -11.54 -6.45 7.09
N ASN A 173 -10.43 -6.72 7.78
CA ASN A 173 -9.11 -6.13 7.55
C ASN A 173 -8.00 -6.96 8.21
N ASP A 174 -6.75 -6.57 7.97
CA ASP A 174 -5.55 -7.26 8.45
C ASP A 174 -5.45 -7.30 9.96
N ASN A 175 -5.77 -6.23 10.68
CA ASN A 175 -5.83 -6.23 12.15
C ASN A 175 -6.76 -7.33 12.69
N GLN A 176 -7.97 -7.46 12.14
CA GLN A 176 -8.88 -8.53 12.55
C GLN A 176 -8.36 -9.93 12.15
N LEU A 177 -7.64 -10.04 11.04
CA LEU A 177 -7.03 -11.31 10.62
C LEU A 177 -5.87 -11.68 11.55
N PHE A 178 -4.98 -10.75 11.84
CA PHE A 178 -3.87 -10.91 12.78
C PHE A 178 -4.36 -11.38 14.14
N ASP A 179 -5.32 -10.65 14.73
CA ASP A 179 -5.95 -11.02 16.01
C ASP A 179 -6.59 -12.41 15.95
N PHE A 180 -7.31 -12.71 14.86
CA PHE A 180 -7.96 -14.01 14.67
C PHE A 180 -6.96 -15.17 14.65
N ILE A 181 -5.80 -14.98 14.01
CA ILE A 181 -4.75 -15.99 13.95
C ILE A 181 -4.01 -16.11 15.29
N ASP A 182 -3.77 -14.99 16.00
CA ASP A 182 -3.11 -15.01 17.31
C ASP A 182 -3.98 -15.70 18.39
N ASP A 183 -5.30 -15.54 18.31
CA ASP A 183 -6.28 -16.11 19.24
C ASP A 183 -6.75 -17.54 18.86
N LEU A 184 -6.10 -18.21 17.91
CA LEU A 184 -6.46 -19.59 17.54
C LEU A 184 -6.37 -20.55 18.74
N ASP A 185 -7.50 -21.14 19.07
CA ASP A 185 -7.61 -22.13 20.15
C ASP A 185 -7.29 -23.54 19.62
N GLU A 186 -6.25 -24.17 20.17
CA GLU A 186 -5.82 -25.54 19.84
C GLU A 186 -6.92 -26.60 20.03
N ASP A 187 -7.93 -26.34 20.86
CA ASP A 187 -9.06 -27.25 21.09
C ASP A 187 -10.21 -27.07 20.09
N ASN A 188 -10.19 -26.02 19.26
CA ASN A 188 -11.22 -25.74 18.25
C ASN A 188 -10.78 -26.18 16.85
N ILE A 189 -11.75 -26.52 15.99
CA ILE A 189 -11.52 -26.75 14.57
C ILE A 189 -11.89 -25.48 13.83
N THR A 190 -10.90 -24.80 13.29
CA THR A 190 -11.05 -23.55 12.56
C THR A 190 -10.89 -23.78 11.07
N THR A 191 -11.68 -23.11 10.24
CA THR A 191 -11.59 -23.15 8.78
C THR A 191 -11.90 -21.78 8.19
N LEU A 192 -11.32 -21.46 7.03
CA LEU A 192 -11.66 -20.28 6.23
C LEU A 192 -12.62 -20.69 5.11
N ASN A 193 -13.54 -19.81 4.74
CA ASN A 193 -14.50 -20.06 3.68
C ASN A 193 -13.84 -19.85 2.31
N PHE A 194 -13.29 -20.93 1.75
CA PHE A 194 -12.72 -20.92 0.41
C PHE A 194 -13.81 -20.84 -0.69
N PRO A 195 -13.49 -20.24 -1.86
CA PRO A 195 -12.17 -19.71 -2.24
C PRO A 195 -11.87 -18.33 -1.63
N LEU A 196 -10.58 -18.05 -1.41
CA LEU A 196 -10.08 -16.72 -1.03
C LEU A 196 -9.41 -16.06 -2.24
N THR A 197 -9.41 -14.73 -2.27
CA THR A 197 -8.66 -13.95 -3.27
C THR A 197 -7.52 -13.22 -2.59
N LEU A 198 -6.34 -13.33 -3.17
CA LEU A 198 -5.13 -12.62 -2.80
C LEU A 198 -4.82 -11.57 -3.87
N ILE A 199 -4.17 -10.48 -3.51
CA ILE A 199 -3.60 -9.51 -4.44
C ILE A 199 -2.08 -9.51 -4.27
N LEU A 200 -1.34 -9.61 -5.37
CA LEU A 200 0.12 -9.55 -5.36
C LEU A 200 0.60 -8.10 -5.52
N PHE A 201 1.88 -7.84 -5.23
CA PHE A 201 2.53 -6.54 -5.41
C PHE A 201 2.29 -5.88 -6.79
N ASP A 202 2.14 -6.68 -7.86
CA ASP A 202 1.88 -6.20 -9.21
C ASP A 202 0.38 -5.90 -9.48
N ASN A 203 -0.43 -5.80 -8.42
CA ASN A 203 -1.87 -5.64 -8.42
C ASN A 203 -2.65 -6.81 -9.09
N SER A 204 -2.01 -7.95 -9.36
CA SER A 204 -2.70 -9.11 -9.92
C SER A 204 -3.44 -9.91 -8.85
N GLU A 205 -4.66 -10.33 -9.16
CA GLU A 205 -5.48 -11.14 -8.26
C GLU A 205 -5.24 -12.65 -8.47
N PHE A 206 -5.08 -13.39 -7.38
CA PHE A 206 -4.94 -14.85 -7.38
C PHE A 206 -5.99 -15.51 -6.49
N VAL A 207 -6.71 -16.50 -7.02
CA VAL A 207 -7.77 -17.21 -6.27
C VAL A 207 -7.27 -18.57 -5.81
N ILE A 208 -7.36 -18.82 -4.50
CA ILE A 208 -6.95 -20.06 -3.83
C ILE A 208 -8.15 -20.82 -3.26
N ASN A 209 -8.03 -22.14 -3.17
CA ASN A 209 -9.15 -23.01 -2.78
C ASN A 209 -8.93 -23.80 -1.48
N ASN A 210 -7.74 -23.75 -0.89
CA ASN A 210 -7.38 -24.46 0.34
C ASN A 210 -6.08 -23.87 0.94
N PHE A 211 -5.69 -24.35 2.13
CA PHE A 211 -4.49 -23.87 2.82
C PHE A 211 -3.18 -24.30 2.16
N ASP A 212 -3.14 -25.46 1.50
CA ASP A 212 -1.95 -25.92 0.77
C ASP A 212 -1.63 -24.97 -0.41
N GLU A 213 -2.66 -24.52 -1.14
CA GLU A 213 -2.53 -23.51 -2.20
C GLU A 213 -2.08 -22.16 -1.62
N LEU A 214 -2.61 -21.76 -0.47
CA LEU A 214 -2.21 -20.51 0.21
C LEU A 214 -0.73 -20.54 0.60
N GLU A 215 -0.26 -21.61 1.24
CA GLU A 215 1.14 -21.78 1.66
C GLU A 215 2.10 -21.66 0.47
N ILE A 216 1.79 -22.35 -0.64
CA ILE A 216 2.61 -22.31 -1.85
C ILE A 216 2.67 -20.90 -2.45
N VAL A 217 1.53 -20.20 -2.49
CA VAL A 217 1.46 -18.86 -3.09
C VAL A 217 2.19 -17.84 -2.23
N ILE A 218 2.02 -17.86 -0.90
CA ILE A 218 2.77 -16.99 0.00
C ILE A 218 4.27 -17.28 -0.13
N ASP A 219 4.72 -18.54 0.02
CA ASP A 219 6.15 -18.90 -0.06
C ASP A 219 6.81 -18.48 -1.38
N TYR A 220 6.05 -18.48 -2.48
CA TYR A 220 6.53 -18.01 -3.78
C TYR A 220 6.60 -16.48 -3.86
N SER A 221 5.71 -15.78 -3.14
CA SER A 221 5.50 -14.33 -3.26
C SER A 221 6.37 -13.50 -2.33
N ILE A 222 6.81 -14.03 -1.18
CA ILE A 222 7.61 -13.33 -0.16
C ILE A 222 8.85 -12.59 -0.72
N ASN A 223 9.41 -12.99 -1.86
CA ASN A 223 10.63 -12.35 -2.40
C ASN A 223 10.41 -11.74 -3.79
N LEU A 224 9.18 -11.32 -4.11
CA LEU A 224 8.84 -10.81 -5.44
C LEU A 224 8.84 -9.29 -5.54
N CYS A 225 8.69 -8.58 -4.42
CA CYS A 225 8.75 -7.13 -4.32
C CYS A 225 10.02 -6.70 -3.56
N ASP A 226 10.31 -5.40 -3.60
CA ASP A 226 11.16 -4.79 -2.58
C ASP A 226 10.29 -4.58 -1.34
N GLU A 227 10.85 -4.74 -0.14
CA GLU A 227 10.07 -4.67 1.12
C GLU A 227 9.83 -3.20 1.54
N ASP A 228 10.14 -2.22 0.67
CA ASP A 228 10.02 -0.76 0.88
C ASP A 228 10.53 -0.24 2.25
N ASP A 229 11.47 -1.02 2.80
CA ASP A 229 12.10 -0.93 4.11
C ASP A 229 13.18 0.14 4.22
N ASP A 230 13.39 0.87 3.13
CA ASP A 230 14.42 1.87 3.06
C ASP A 230 13.94 3.23 3.59
N TYR A 231 14.91 4.04 4.00
CA TYR A 231 14.63 5.40 4.43
C TYR A 231 14.83 6.39 3.27
N ASP A 232 14.90 5.89 2.03
CA ASP A 232 15.09 6.70 0.83
C ASP A 232 13.73 7.10 0.25
N TYR A 233 13.11 8.07 0.92
CA TYR A 233 11.99 8.82 0.39
C TYR A 233 12.30 9.61 -0.90
N SER A 234 13.52 9.48 -1.45
CA SER A 234 13.93 9.99 -2.76
C SER A 234 13.90 8.90 -3.83
N ASP A 235 13.15 7.80 -3.61
CA ASP A 235 12.74 6.93 -4.71
C ASP A 235 11.78 7.73 -5.61
N ASP A 236 12.41 8.61 -6.39
CA ASP A 236 11.87 9.48 -7.43
C ASP A 236 11.48 8.57 -8.61
N ASP A 237 10.59 7.66 -8.30
CA ASP A 237 10.25 6.47 -9.02
C ASP A 237 8.80 6.64 -9.49
N CYS A 238 8.53 6.21 -10.72
CA CYS A 238 7.22 6.34 -11.33
C CYS A 238 6.66 4.97 -11.65
N ASP A 239 6.81 3.98 -10.76
CA ASP A 239 6.49 2.58 -11.03
C ASP A 239 5.07 2.36 -11.56
N ASP A 240 4.10 3.10 -11.05
CA ASP A 240 2.69 3.02 -11.46
C ASP A 240 2.25 4.10 -12.46
N CYS A 241 3.16 4.96 -12.93
CA CYS A 241 2.80 6.07 -13.79
C CYS A 241 2.27 5.62 -15.16
N THR A 242 1.10 6.13 -15.52
CA THR A 242 0.46 5.84 -16.80
C THR A 242 0.55 7.00 -17.78
N ILE A 243 0.56 6.67 -19.09
CA ILE A 243 0.46 7.67 -20.16
C ILE A 243 -0.77 8.57 -19.97
N SER A 244 -1.91 7.98 -19.57
CA SER A 244 -3.14 8.74 -19.38
C SER A 244 -3.03 9.80 -18.30
N GLU A 245 -2.34 9.52 -17.19
CA GLU A 245 -2.17 10.47 -16.10
C GLU A 245 -1.33 11.66 -16.55
N ILE A 246 -0.15 11.41 -17.13
CA ILE A 246 0.73 12.50 -17.57
C ILE A 246 0.11 13.31 -18.71
N GLU A 247 -0.60 12.67 -19.66
CA GLU A 247 -1.28 13.38 -20.74
C GLU A 247 -2.40 14.27 -20.20
N ASN A 248 -3.21 13.75 -19.25
CA ASN A 248 -4.26 14.54 -18.61
C ASN A 248 -3.67 15.69 -17.79
N LEU A 249 -2.59 15.45 -17.03
CA LEU A 249 -1.94 16.46 -16.22
C LEU A 249 -1.41 17.61 -17.07
N LEU A 250 -0.53 17.31 -18.04
CA LEU A 250 0.12 18.34 -18.85
C LEU A 250 -0.88 19.15 -19.69
N THR A 251 -1.99 18.54 -20.14
CA THR A 251 -2.97 19.20 -21.00
C THR A 251 -4.13 19.87 -20.26
N SER A 252 -4.40 19.49 -19.01
CA SER A 252 -5.45 20.13 -18.18
C SER A 252 -5.03 21.50 -17.65
N CYS A 253 -3.72 21.74 -17.51
CA CYS A 253 -3.16 22.96 -16.95
C CYS A 253 -2.27 23.73 -17.93
N PRO A 254 -2.56 25.02 -18.19
CA PRO A 254 -1.71 25.87 -19.02
C PRO A 254 -0.58 26.52 -18.21
N ASN A 255 0.46 26.99 -18.91
CA ASN A 255 1.57 27.78 -18.37
C ASN A 255 2.50 27.04 -17.40
N TRP A 256 2.96 25.86 -17.80
CA TRP A 256 4.07 25.17 -17.12
C TRP A 256 5.35 26.00 -17.22
N ASN A 257 6.03 26.17 -16.09
CA ASN A 257 7.29 26.90 -16.00
C ASN A 257 8.44 25.92 -15.78
N VAL A 258 9.66 26.28 -16.20
CA VAL A 258 10.87 25.46 -15.96
C VAL A 258 11.65 26.09 -14.81
N ASN A 259 11.89 25.34 -13.74
CA ASN A 259 12.71 25.73 -12.59
C ASN A 259 14.05 25.00 -12.54
N ARG A 260 14.12 23.73 -12.95
CA ARG A 260 15.38 22.97 -13.05
C ARG A 260 15.62 22.48 -14.48
N LEU A 261 16.83 22.71 -14.99
CA LEU A 261 17.25 22.23 -16.31
C LEU A 261 18.76 21.98 -16.32
N LYS A 262 19.15 20.73 -16.54
CA LYS A 262 20.55 20.32 -16.68
C LYS A 262 20.74 19.59 -18.00
N ARG A 263 21.75 19.97 -18.78
CA ARG A 263 22.10 19.35 -20.07
C ARG A 263 23.60 19.09 -20.17
N ASN A 264 23.98 17.86 -20.48
CA ASN A 264 25.34 17.34 -20.46
C ASN A 264 26.08 17.71 -19.16
N ALA A 265 25.44 17.47 -18.02
CA ALA A 265 25.93 17.82 -16.69
C ALA A 265 26.15 19.34 -16.43
N ILE A 266 25.61 20.23 -17.27
CA ILE A 266 25.68 21.69 -17.10
C ILE A 266 24.32 22.22 -16.69
N ASP A 267 24.29 22.99 -15.59
CA ASP A 267 23.11 23.68 -15.07
C ASP A 267 22.71 24.87 -15.96
N TYR A 268 21.43 24.89 -16.34
CA TYR A 268 20.73 25.89 -17.13
C TYR A 268 19.40 26.29 -16.48
N ASP A 269 19.26 26.19 -15.15
CA ASP A 269 18.00 26.44 -14.41
C ASP A 269 17.34 27.79 -14.78
N ASN A 270 18.15 28.79 -15.14
CA ASN A 270 17.67 30.12 -15.52
C ASN A 270 17.39 30.31 -17.03
N ALA A 271 17.65 29.32 -17.88
CA ALA A 271 17.59 29.49 -19.34
C ALA A 271 16.18 29.77 -19.88
N TYR A 272 15.15 29.24 -19.21
CA TYR A 272 13.74 29.39 -19.57
C TYR A 272 12.92 30.10 -18.49
N TYR A 273 13.57 30.96 -17.72
CA TYR A 273 12.89 31.76 -16.70
C TYR A 273 11.79 32.65 -17.31
N ASN A 274 10.55 32.54 -16.79
CA ASN A 274 9.31 33.17 -17.31
C ASN A 274 8.87 32.72 -18.72
N TYR A 275 9.14 31.46 -19.08
CA TYR A 275 8.58 30.86 -20.28
C TYR A 275 7.37 30.02 -19.89
N ASP A 276 6.25 30.27 -20.56
CA ASP A 276 5.00 29.53 -20.35
C ASP A 276 4.90 28.41 -21.38
N PHE A 277 5.16 27.17 -20.97
CA PHE A 277 4.98 25.97 -21.78
C PHE A 277 3.53 25.50 -21.69
N ASN A 278 2.94 25.18 -22.84
CA ASN A 278 1.56 24.75 -22.95
C ASN A 278 1.49 23.50 -23.84
N PHE A 279 0.95 22.42 -23.29
CA PHE A 279 0.81 21.12 -23.96
C PHE A 279 -0.64 20.95 -24.43
N PHE A 280 -0.81 20.37 -25.62
CA PHE A 280 -2.12 20.13 -26.21
C PHE A 280 -2.33 18.64 -26.49
N SER A 281 -3.59 18.20 -26.38
CA SER A 281 -4.00 16.79 -26.54
C SER A 281 -3.82 16.23 -27.96
N ASP A 282 -3.44 17.06 -28.93
CA ASP A 282 -3.10 16.64 -30.30
C ASP A 282 -1.60 16.40 -30.51
N GLY A 283 -0.82 16.42 -29.41
CA GLY A 283 0.64 16.26 -29.43
C GLY A 283 1.40 17.52 -29.83
N THR A 284 0.74 18.67 -29.94
CA THR A 284 1.41 19.95 -30.18
C THR A 284 1.75 20.68 -28.88
N MET A 285 2.74 21.57 -28.94
CA MET A 285 3.12 22.46 -27.85
C MET A 285 3.18 23.91 -28.33
N SER A 286 2.92 24.85 -27.42
CA SER A 286 3.32 26.24 -27.59
C SER A 286 4.12 26.73 -26.40
N VAL A 287 5.11 27.58 -26.67
CA VAL A 287 5.90 28.23 -25.62
C VAL A 287 5.84 29.73 -25.81
N TYR A 288 5.44 30.45 -24.77
CA TYR A 288 5.28 31.90 -24.78
C TYR A 288 6.26 32.57 -23.82
N TRP A 289 6.93 33.61 -24.28
CA TRP A 289 7.76 34.47 -23.43
C TRP A 289 7.86 35.86 -24.06
N SER A 290 7.79 36.93 -23.25
CA SER A 290 8.05 38.31 -23.70
C SER A 290 7.36 38.70 -25.03
N SER A 291 6.09 38.33 -25.20
CA SER A 291 5.30 38.56 -26.43
C SER A 291 5.75 37.80 -27.69
N THR A 292 6.60 36.79 -27.54
CA THR A 292 7.01 35.85 -28.58
C THR A 292 6.36 34.49 -28.31
N THR A 293 5.89 33.83 -29.37
CA THR A 293 5.39 32.46 -29.31
C THR A 293 6.15 31.60 -30.31
N THR A 294 6.60 30.44 -29.85
CA THR A 294 7.09 29.37 -30.72
C THR A 294 6.24 28.12 -30.53
N TYR A 295 6.38 27.18 -31.45
CA TYR A 295 5.66 25.92 -31.45
C TYR A 295 6.62 24.74 -31.49
N GLY A 296 6.13 23.62 -30.98
CA GLY A 296 6.82 22.33 -30.98
C GLY A 296 5.83 21.18 -30.91
N THR A 297 6.35 20.00 -30.61
CA THR A 297 5.56 18.78 -30.44
C THR A 297 6.02 18.02 -29.21
N TRP A 298 5.13 17.23 -28.64
CA TRP A 298 5.42 16.28 -27.59
C TRP A 298 4.68 14.96 -27.81
N ILE A 299 5.25 13.86 -27.33
CA ILE A 299 4.66 12.53 -27.39
C ILE A 299 5.03 11.79 -26.10
N ALA A 300 4.06 11.18 -25.43
CA ALA A 300 4.28 10.24 -24.33
C ALA A 300 4.15 8.79 -24.81
N SER A 301 5.01 7.91 -24.31
CA SER A 301 4.96 6.46 -24.58
C SER A 301 5.61 5.66 -23.45
N GLY A 302 5.42 4.34 -23.40
CA GLY A 302 5.95 3.51 -22.31
C GLY A 302 4.97 3.37 -21.14
N SER A 303 5.48 2.96 -19.98
CA SER A 303 4.72 2.76 -18.73
C SER A 303 5.70 2.61 -17.56
N GLY A 304 5.24 2.97 -16.36
CA GLY A 304 6.04 2.91 -15.15
C GLY A 304 7.34 3.70 -15.27
N ASN A 305 8.42 3.17 -14.69
CA ASN A 305 9.79 3.68 -14.80
C ASN A 305 10.38 3.79 -16.23
N ASN A 306 9.68 3.31 -17.26
CA ASN A 306 10.08 3.44 -18.66
C ASN A 306 9.21 4.42 -19.46
N LEU A 307 8.39 5.24 -18.80
CA LEU A 307 7.55 6.22 -19.46
C LEU A 307 8.43 7.34 -20.06
N GLU A 308 8.45 7.43 -21.39
CA GLU A 308 9.25 8.38 -22.16
C GLU A 308 8.39 9.53 -22.72
N ILE A 309 8.85 10.78 -22.53
CA ILE A 309 8.31 11.99 -23.12
C ILE A 309 9.32 12.56 -24.11
N ILE A 310 8.96 12.54 -25.39
CA ILE A 310 9.77 13.15 -26.44
C ILE A 310 9.32 14.60 -26.63
N ILE A 311 10.19 15.56 -26.35
CA ILE A 311 9.93 17.01 -26.56
C ILE A 311 10.75 17.51 -27.74
N ASP A 312 10.10 18.18 -28.70
CA ASP A 312 10.77 18.88 -29.80
C ASP A 312 10.19 20.28 -30.03
N VAL A 313 10.89 21.28 -29.52
CA VAL A 313 10.65 22.70 -29.78
C VAL A 313 11.85 23.26 -30.54
N PRO A 314 11.79 23.41 -31.88
CA PRO A 314 12.96 23.80 -32.69
C PRO A 314 13.66 25.11 -32.27
N ALA A 315 12.92 26.03 -31.64
CA ALA A 315 13.46 27.30 -31.15
C ALA A 315 14.12 27.20 -29.75
N LEU A 316 13.88 26.13 -29.00
CA LEU A 316 14.30 25.94 -27.61
C LEU A 316 15.04 24.60 -27.46
N PRO A 317 16.27 24.46 -27.99
CA PRO A 317 16.94 23.17 -28.07
C PRO A 317 17.33 22.54 -26.71
N LEU A 318 17.36 23.31 -25.60
CA LEU A 318 17.76 22.76 -24.31
C LEU A 318 16.64 21.92 -23.66
N CYS A 319 15.35 22.17 -23.97
CA CYS A 319 14.27 21.30 -23.52
C CYS A 319 14.09 20.06 -24.43
N ASN A 320 14.70 20.04 -25.61
CA ASN A 320 14.49 18.95 -26.56
C ASN A 320 15.29 17.71 -26.16
N ASN A 321 14.59 16.62 -25.86
CA ASN A 321 15.18 15.33 -25.59
C ASN A 321 14.11 14.23 -25.63
N ASN A 322 14.59 13.00 -25.50
CA ASN A 322 13.81 11.84 -25.10
C ASN A 322 13.94 11.72 -23.58
N TRP A 323 12.99 12.27 -22.85
CA TRP A 323 13.00 12.32 -21.41
C TRP A 323 12.33 11.09 -20.80
N ILE A 324 12.89 10.51 -19.76
CA ILE A 324 12.17 9.53 -18.93
C ILE A 324 11.45 10.31 -17.82
N LEU A 325 10.16 10.03 -17.63
CA LEU A 325 9.43 10.51 -16.46
C LEU A 325 10.03 9.85 -15.24
N GLN A 326 10.60 10.70 -14.39
CA GLN A 326 11.11 10.29 -13.10
C GLN A 326 9.95 10.32 -12.11
N GLU A 327 9.17 11.42 -12.06
CA GLU A 327 8.20 11.59 -10.99
C GLU A 327 7.18 12.70 -11.26
N ILE A 328 6.05 12.66 -10.55
CA ILE A 328 5.02 13.71 -10.52
C ILE A 328 4.69 14.06 -9.06
N LYS A 329 5.14 15.21 -8.57
CA LYS A 329 4.85 15.68 -7.20
C LYS A 329 3.68 16.64 -7.19
N ASN A 330 2.70 16.40 -6.31
CA ASN A 330 1.63 17.35 -6.03
C ASN A 330 1.85 18.00 -4.66
N CYS A 331 2.63 19.08 -4.63
CA CYS A 331 2.82 19.88 -3.42
C CYS A 331 1.58 20.77 -3.17
N THR A 332 1.44 21.26 -1.93
CA THR A 332 0.27 22.04 -1.44
C THR A 332 -0.32 23.06 -2.42
N ASP A 333 0.48 23.82 -3.16
CA ASP A 333 0.03 24.83 -4.14
C ASP A 333 0.65 24.64 -5.54
N THR A 334 1.47 23.60 -5.75
CA THR A 334 2.30 23.42 -6.94
C THR A 334 2.45 21.95 -7.32
N THR A 335 2.15 21.63 -8.56
CA THR A 335 2.53 20.37 -9.18
C THR A 335 3.89 20.51 -9.85
N GLU A 336 4.79 19.55 -9.61
CA GLU A 336 6.08 19.42 -10.28
C GLU A 336 6.11 18.12 -11.10
N VAL A 337 6.74 18.17 -12.27
CA VAL A 337 6.93 17.02 -13.16
C VAL A 337 8.42 16.91 -13.48
N ASN A 338 9.03 15.83 -13.02
CA ASN A 338 10.46 15.58 -13.12
C ASN A 338 10.79 14.65 -14.29
N PHE A 339 11.74 15.07 -15.10
CA PHE A 339 12.23 14.32 -16.25
C PHE A 339 13.75 14.15 -16.19
N ILE A 340 14.24 12.95 -16.50
CA ILE A 340 15.68 12.65 -16.51
C ILE A 340 16.14 11.96 -17.80
N VAL A 341 17.44 12.04 -18.07
CA VAL A 341 18.14 11.20 -19.04
C VAL A 341 19.51 10.81 -18.51
N GLY A 342 19.68 9.52 -18.21
CA GLY A 342 20.87 9.03 -17.51
C GLY A 342 21.05 9.72 -16.16
N ASP A 343 22.28 9.75 -15.66
CA ASP A 343 22.55 10.18 -14.29
C ASP A 343 22.67 11.71 -14.12
N ASP A 344 22.51 12.48 -15.19
CA ASP A 344 22.99 13.88 -15.22
C ASP A 344 22.01 14.90 -15.80
N ASP A 345 21.26 14.56 -16.85
CA ASP A 345 20.37 15.49 -17.53
C ASP A 345 19.01 15.48 -16.85
N ARG A 346 18.48 16.66 -16.50
CA ARG A 346 17.17 16.82 -15.88
C ARG A 346 16.38 17.96 -16.50
N LEU A 347 15.07 17.85 -16.50
CA LEU A 347 14.14 18.91 -16.85
C LEU A 347 12.95 18.82 -15.89
N GLN A 348 12.73 19.86 -15.10
CA GLN A 348 11.58 19.94 -14.20
C GLN A 348 10.63 21.02 -14.72
N TYR A 349 9.36 20.64 -14.86
CA TYR A 349 8.27 21.60 -15.01
C TYR A 349 7.55 21.77 -13.69
N PHE A 350 7.09 22.98 -13.40
CA PHE A 350 6.21 23.24 -12.27
C PHE A 350 5.05 24.14 -12.68
N ASN A 351 3.91 23.98 -12.02
CA ASN A 351 2.71 24.79 -12.21
C ASN A 351 1.82 24.75 -10.97
N ASN A 352 1.02 25.78 -10.73
CA ASN A 352 0.02 25.79 -9.66
C ASN A 352 -1.28 25.13 -10.15
N CYS A 353 -1.17 23.88 -10.54
CA CYS A 353 -2.22 23.05 -11.13
C CYS A 353 -2.92 22.22 -10.04
N ASN A 354 -3.72 22.86 -9.18
CA ASN A 354 -4.52 22.16 -8.17
C ASN A 354 -6.01 22.17 -8.50
#